data_AF-A0A9W4Z957-F1
#
_entry.id   AF-A0A9W4Z957-F1
#
_cell.length_a   1.000
_cell.length_b   1.000
_cell.length_c   1.000
_cell.angle_alpha   90.00
_cell.angle_beta   90.00
_cell.angle_gamma   90.00
#
_symmetry.space_group_name_H-M   'P 1'
#
loop_
_entity.id
_entity.type
_entity.pdbx_description
1 polymer ?
#
loop_
_entity_poly.entity_id
_entity_poly.type
_entity_poly.pdbx_seq_one_letter_code
_entity_poly.pdbx_strand_id
1 'polypeptide(L)'
;MVCATANFNVGIDIEKVSEIEAFKLAHEFFSADEFYDISNMNSDEQINYFYDLWTLKESYIKTIGKGLYIPLNSFSIKKSHEL
;
A
#
# COMPACT_ATOMS: atom_id res chain seq x y z
N MET A 1 6.26 -15.82 7.07
CA MET A 1 6.82 -16.09 5.73
C MET A 1 5.66 -16.50 4.84
N VAL A 2 5.59 -15.92 3.64
CA VAL A 2 4.53 -16.19 2.65
C VAL A 2 5.18 -16.47 1.30
N CYS A 3 4.48 -17.19 0.42
CA CYS A 3 4.93 -17.51 -0.93
C CYS A 3 3.73 -17.48 -1.89
N ALA A 4 3.93 -16.91 -3.07
CA ALA A 4 2.95 -16.95 -4.17
C ALA A 4 3.59 -17.59 -5.40
N THR A 5 2.85 -18.47 -6.06
CA THR A 5 3.25 -19.11 -7.32
C THR A 5 2.12 -18.97 -8.33
N ALA A 6 2.48 -18.69 -9.59
CA ALA A 6 1.52 -18.55 -10.68
C ALA A 6 2.23 -18.85 -12.02
N ASN A 7 1.43 -19.12 -13.06
CA ASN A 7 1.93 -19.26 -14.44
C ASN A 7 2.10 -17.91 -15.15
N PHE A 8 2.03 -16.80 -14.42
CA PHE A 8 2.18 -15.42 -14.87
C PHE A 8 2.87 -14.60 -13.77
N ASN A 9 3.22 -13.34 -14.05
CA ASN A 9 3.87 -12.48 -13.07
C ASN A 9 2.97 -12.29 -11.83
N VAL A 10 3.51 -12.63 -10.66
CA VAL A 10 2.82 -12.47 -9.37
C VAL A 10 3.78 -11.85 -8.37
N GLY A 11 3.28 -10.88 -7.61
CA GLY A 11 3.97 -10.28 -6.48
C GLY A 11 3.17 -10.54 -5.21
N ILE A 12 3.89 -10.79 -4.12
CA ILE A 12 3.33 -10.97 -2.79
C ILE A 12 4.09 -10.11 -1.81
N ASP A 13 3.35 -9.53 -0.89
CA ASP A 13 3.88 -8.77 0.21
C ASP A 13 3.12 -9.11 1.50
N ILE A 14 3.78 -8.99 2.65
CA ILE A 14 3.16 -9.17 3.96
C ILE A 14 3.80 -8.19 4.93
N GLU A 15 2.95 -7.43 5.61
CA GLU A 15 3.38 -6.48 6.63
C GLU A 15 2.83 -6.85 8.00
N LYS A 16 3.61 -6.56 9.04
CA LYS A 16 3.14 -6.62 10.42
C LYS A 16 2.59 -5.26 10.80
N VAL A 17 1.29 -5.19 11.09
CA VAL A 17 0.67 -3.97 11.62
C VAL A 17 1.27 -3.64 12.99
N SER A 18 1.72 -2.40 13.13
CA SER A 18 2.25 -1.84 14.37
C SER A 18 2.02 -0.33 14.41
N GLU A 19 2.12 0.28 15.60
CA GLU A 19 2.01 1.73 15.73
C GLU A 19 3.20 2.42 15.05
N ILE A 20 2.91 3.23 14.04
CA ILE A 20 3.87 4.01 13.24
C ILE A 20 3.31 5.40 12.94
N GLU A 21 4.15 6.31 12.44
CA GLU A 21 3.72 7.62 11.92
C GLU A 21 3.00 7.48 10.56
N ALA A 22 1.92 6.68 10.49
CA ALA A 22 1.22 6.30 9.26
C ALA A 22 0.83 7.51 8.40
N PHE A 23 0.30 8.57 9.03
CA PHE A 23 -0.07 9.80 8.35
C PHE A 23 1.11 10.49 7.65
N LYS A 24 2.25 10.57 8.33
CA LYS A 24 3.48 11.20 7.77
C LYS A 24 4.05 10.37 6.62
N LEU A 25 4.12 9.05 6.80
CA LEU A 25 4.61 8.15 5.75
C LEU A 25 3.68 8.15 4.53
N ALA A 26 2.36 8.18 4.74
CA ALA A 26 1.39 8.33 3.66
C ALA A 26 1.61 9.63 2.87
N HIS A 27 1.84 10.76 3.57
CA HIS A 27 2.14 12.04 2.92
C HIS A 27 3.43 12.00 2.08
N GLU A 28 4.46 11.27 2.52
CA GLU A 28 5.75 11.17 1.81
C GLU A 28 5.70 10.21 0.62
N PHE A 29 4.99 9.09 0.73
CA PHE A 29 5.11 7.98 -0.22
C PHE A 29 3.87 7.73 -1.08
N PHE A 30 2.67 8.11 -0.67
CA PHE A 30 1.45 7.81 -1.41
C PHE A 30 1.04 8.92 -2.37
N SER A 31 0.14 8.60 -3.30
CA SER A 31 -0.47 9.61 -4.17
C SER A 31 -1.36 10.56 -3.38
N ALA A 32 -1.64 11.74 -3.95
CA ALA A 32 -2.51 12.73 -3.32
C ALA A 32 -3.91 12.18 -3.00
N ASP A 33 -4.46 11.33 -3.87
CA ASP A 33 -5.78 10.71 -3.68
C ASP A 33 -5.78 9.71 -2.51
N GLU A 34 -4.75 8.87 -2.41
CA GLU A 34 -4.60 7.91 -1.31
C GLU A 34 -4.35 8.61 0.03
N PHE A 35 -3.53 9.67 0.03
CA PHE A 35 -3.32 10.48 1.21
C PHE A 35 -4.60 11.19 1.64
N TYR A 36 -5.38 11.70 0.69
CA TYR A 36 -6.70 12.28 0.98
C TYR A 36 -7.63 11.26 1.63
N ASP A 37 -7.68 10.02 1.12
CA ASP A 37 -8.49 8.95 1.72
C ASP A 37 -8.08 8.67 3.18
N ILE A 38 -6.77 8.51 3.46
CA ILE A 38 -6.23 8.32 4.82
C ILE A 38 -6.56 9.51 5.72
N SER A 39 -6.41 10.73 5.21
CA SER A 39 -6.56 11.95 6.02
C SER A 39 -7.97 12.16 6.57
N ASN A 40 -8.97 11.49 5.98
CA ASN A 40 -10.37 11.56 6.41
C ASN A 40 -10.77 10.44 7.40
N MET A 41 -9.86 9.56 7.77
CA MET A 41 -10.09 8.44 8.69
C MET A 41 -9.64 8.78 10.13
N ASN A 42 -10.16 8.04 11.11
CA ASN A 42 -9.65 8.13 12.49
C ASN A 42 -8.28 7.43 12.64
N SER A 43 -7.57 7.64 13.76
CA SER A 43 -6.19 7.16 13.92
C SER A 43 -6.00 5.65 13.71
N ASP A 44 -6.93 4.85 14.21
CA ASP A 44 -6.83 3.39 14.13
C ASP A 44 -7.12 2.90 12.71
N GLU A 45 -8.09 3.53 12.04
CA GLU A 45 -8.38 3.29 10.62
C GLU A 45 -7.22 3.73 9.72
N GLN A 46 -6.57 4.86 10.02
CA GLN A 46 -5.42 5.36 9.26
C GLN A 46 -4.27 4.35 9.25
N ILE A 47 -3.94 3.75 10.40
CA ILE A 47 -2.87 2.75 10.49
C ILE A 47 -3.22 1.53 9.65
N ASN A 48 -4.44 1.00 9.79
CA ASN A 48 -4.86 -0.19 9.03
C ASN A 48 -4.90 0.08 7.53
N TYR A 49 -5.48 1.21 7.10
CA TYR A 49 -5.57 1.57 5.69
C TYR A 49 -4.20 1.91 5.09
N PHE A 50 -3.28 2.47 5.88
CA PHE A 50 -1.89 2.64 5.46
C PHE A 50 -1.24 1.30 5.12
N TYR A 51 -1.32 0.31 6.02
CA TYR A 51 -0.72 -1.00 5.78
C TYR A 51 -1.41 -1.74 4.62
N ASP A 52 -2.72 -1.60 4.46
CA ASP A 52 -3.44 -2.11 3.29
C ASP A 52 -2.86 -1.55 1.99
N LEU A 53 -2.74 -0.22 1.88
CA LEU A 53 -2.19 0.42 0.69
C LEU A 53 -0.72 0.09 0.49
N TRP A 54 0.08 0.06 1.56
CA TRP A 54 1.50 -0.27 1.51
C TRP A 54 1.72 -1.67 0.93
N THR A 55 1.05 -2.68 1.50
CA THR A 55 1.13 -4.06 1.02
C THR A 55 0.62 -4.21 -0.42
N LEU A 56 -0.46 -3.52 -0.78
CA LEU A 56 -0.97 -3.54 -2.16
C LEU A 56 0.03 -2.90 -3.15
N LYS A 57 0.65 -1.77 -2.79
CA LYS A 57 1.65 -1.12 -3.65
C LYS A 57 2.93 -1.94 -3.79
N GLU A 58 3.47 -2.46 -2.70
CA GLU A 58 4.69 -3.28 -2.72
C GLU A 58 4.45 -4.60 -3.47
N SER A 59 3.31 -5.25 -3.30
CA SER A 59 2.96 -6.45 -4.09
C SER A 59 2.84 -6.15 -5.59
N TYR A 60 2.30 -4.99 -5.96
CA TYR A 60 2.26 -4.54 -7.36
C TYR A 60 3.66 -4.26 -7.92
N ILE A 61 4.53 -3.55 -7.19
CA ILE A 61 5.92 -3.31 -7.60
C ILE A 61 6.69 -4.63 -7.77
N LYS A 62 6.52 -5.57 -6.84
CA LYS A 62 7.10 -6.92 -6.92
C LYS A 62 6.60 -7.69 -8.14
N THR A 63 5.33 -7.52 -8.51
CA THR A 63 4.75 -8.11 -9.74
C THR A 63 5.43 -7.56 -11.00
N ILE A 64 5.77 -6.26 -11.04
CA ILE A 64 6.45 -5.64 -12.18
C ILE A 64 7.92 -6.06 -12.27
N GLY A 65 8.57 -6.37 -11.13
CA GLY A 65 9.96 -6.83 -11.09
C GLY A 65 11.00 -5.72 -11.30
N LYS A 66 10.59 -4.45 -11.20
CA LYS A 66 11.49 -3.29 -11.35
C LYS A 66 12.03 -2.76 -10.02
N GLY A 67 11.67 -3.34 -8.88
CA GLY A 67 12.14 -2.87 -7.56
C GLY A 67 11.80 -1.40 -7.29
N LEU A 68 12.65 -0.70 -6.53
CA LEU A 68 12.46 0.69 -6.07
C LEU A 68 12.50 1.77 -7.17
N TYR A 69 12.59 1.39 -8.44
CA TYR A 69 12.61 2.34 -9.56
C TYR A 69 11.22 2.94 -9.89
N ILE A 70 10.15 2.46 -9.25
CA ILE A 70 8.80 2.98 -9.41
C ILE A 70 8.42 3.77 -8.14
N PRO A 71 8.32 5.11 -8.22
CA PRO A 71 7.86 5.91 -7.08
C PRO A 71 6.45 5.49 -6.66
N LEU A 72 6.23 5.27 -5.36
CA LEU A 72 4.94 4.83 -4.82
C LEU A 72 3.81 5.83 -5.08
N ASN A 73 4.13 7.11 -5.24
CA ASN A 73 3.18 8.17 -5.57
C ASN A 73 2.90 8.34 -7.08
N SER A 74 3.54 7.55 -7.94
CA SER A 74 3.35 7.62 -9.41
C SER A 74 2.13 6.87 -9.92
N PHE A 75 1.44 6.14 -9.04
CA PHE A 75 0.20 5.42 -9.31
C PHE A 75 -0.66 5.40 -8.04
N SER A 76 -1.96 5.12 -8.19
CA SER A 76 -2.91 5.06 -7.09
C SER A 76 -3.63 3.72 -7.08
N ILE A 77 -3.89 3.22 -5.88
CA ILE A 77 -4.74 2.07 -5.60
C ILE A 77 -5.94 2.59 -4.82
N LYS A 78 -7.14 2.29 -5.31
CA LYS A 78 -8.37 2.62 -4.63
C LYS A 78 -9.03 1.34 -4.16
N LYS A 79 -9.14 1.15 -2.83
CA LYS A 79 -9.93 0.04 -2.30
C LYS A 79 -11.40 0.39 -2.53
N SER A 80 -12.12 -0.45 -3.28
CA SER A 80 -13.57 -0.36 -3.33
C SER A 80 -14.13 -0.67 -1.95
N HIS A 81 -14.93 0.22 -1.39
CA HIS A 81 -15.82 -0.15 -0.30
C HIS A 81 -16.79 -1.20 -0.86
N GLU A 82 -16.71 -2.44 -0.37
CA GLU A 82 -17.85 -3.34 -0.48
C GLU A 82 -18.99 -2.73 0.36
N LEU A 83 -20.12 -2.45 -0.30
CA LEU A 83 -21.37 -2.06 0.32
C LEU A 83 -22.01 -3.26 1.04
#